data_AF-A0A6F9CD11-F1
#
_entry.id   AF-A0A6F9CD11-F1
#
_cell.length_a   1.000
_cell.length_b   1.000
_cell.length_c   1.000
_cell.angle_alpha   90.00
_cell.angle_beta   90.00
_cell.angle_gamma   90.00
#
_symmetry.space_group_name_H-M   'P 1'
#
loop_
_entity.id
_entity.type
_entity.pdbx_description
1 polymer ?
#
loop_
_entity_poly.entity_id
_entity_poly.type
_entity_poly.pdbx_seq_one_letter_code
_entity_poly.pdbx_strand_id
1 'polypeptide(L)'
;MSALNRSLPDLRTGRSSCLQSVSIGWDGGVYVQTCGHTLHIDCHKSYMESLRNDQVMQGFSVDKGEFTCPLCRQFANSVLPCRPGRSTEVVSWHMPSNKNTSVLVKEVEDLQEQLGLFPTESNLSKEMELVIKDIKNTTQRKYMDYGKNPGSPDNDFLFMYSVARTNLELELVHRGGNLCSGGASGAAKRSCLNQLFHVLAMHMRLYSIDSAYNPWTRLTQVAPSRDDCLDDERPEVPMLFRDCPSLLIIFVLTMPQPLCKEHFICLVKMLYNLQYTQALAALSAKFSPEERQAWSTSGALKKNAFNAEKSYEALLSHVITELSKVKTVYDVNTEEPSMVIDEALLLRFLPQLSTSVWSPQSIEYSLQQFCLPYLRLSCLLQHHLYGDNLSGCPEEEEFSGLAGCLGLLAPAPQPSNPMYSASCLDWTVSAFNLMTQWCSEVTGLSDTHAEKSMTLLVQDLQWASPHLLHLPDNYNTIFQYYHKKACTACKKVPKDPALCLVCGTFVCLKGLCCKQQGICECVWHSQHCGAATGIFLLINASVIIIIRGHRFCLWGSVYLDAHGEEDRDLRRGKPLFLCVERYKVLEQQWVSHTFDHINKRWGPHYNGL
;
A
#
# COMPACT_ATOMS: atom_id res chain seq x y z
N MET A 1 4.22 12.61 -3.37
CA MET A 1 4.27 11.17 -3.02
C MET A 1 4.00 10.38 -4.29
N SER A 2 4.91 10.41 -5.27
CA SER A 2 4.76 9.70 -6.55
C SER A 2 5.70 8.51 -6.65
N ALA A 3 5.98 7.82 -5.54
CA ALA A 3 7.09 6.85 -5.46
C ALA A 3 6.65 5.41 -5.15
N LEU A 4 5.35 5.15 -5.00
CA LEU A 4 4.80 3.81 -5.18
C LEU A 4 4.58 3.61 -6.69
N ASN A 5 5.68 3.53 -7.45
CA ASN A 5 5.60 3.23 -8.89
C ASN A 5 5.11 1.79 -9.06
N ARG A 6 3.78 1.60 -9.07
CA ARG A 6 3.15 0.45 -9.71
C ARG A 6 3.14 0.78 -11.20
N SER A 7 4.01 0.15 -11.98
CA SER A 7 3.94 0.23 -13.44
C SER A 7 2.75 -0.58 -13.93
N LEU A 8 1.54 0.00 -13.89
CA LEU A 8 0.35 -0.55 -14.53
C LEU A 8 -0.01 0.35 -15.72
N PRO A 9 -0.12 -0.20 -16.95
CA PRO A 9 -0.43 0.60 -18.13
C PRO A 9 -1.84 1.21 -18.02
N ASP A 10 -1.90 2.51 -18.29
CA ASP A 10 -3.12 3.33 -18.27
C ASP A 10 -4.07 2.89 -19.40
N LEU A 11 -5.10 2.10 -19.05
CA LEU A 11 -6.08 1.54 -20.00
C LEU A 11 -7.49 1.94 -19.58
N ARG A 12 -8.06 2.92 -20.30
CA ARG A 12 -9.32 3.60 -19.99
C ARG A 12 -10.57 2.77 -20.31
N THR A 13 -11.56 2.98 -19.42
CA THR A 13 -13.02 2.74 -19.52
C THR A 13 -13.49 1.29 -19.59
N GLY A 14 -14.19 0.84 -18.53
CA GLY A 14 -14.57 -0.56 -18.23
C GLY A 14 -13.59 -1.23 -17.26
N ARG A 15 -12.28 -1.13 -17.54
CA ARG A 15 -11.16 -1.68 -16.74
C ARG A 15 -10.85 -0.92 -15.44
N SER A 16 -11.37 0.31 -15.29
CA SER A 16 -11.12 1.16 -14.13
C SER A 16 -11.54 0.50 -12.82
N SER A 17 -12.72 -0.13 -12.77
CA SER A 17 -13.26 -0.72 -11.53
C SER A 17 -12.43 -1.92 -11.05
N CYS A 18 -12.03 -2.82 -11.95
CA CYS A 18 -11.13 -3.94 -11.62
C CYS A 18 -9.74 -3.45 -11.19
N LEU A 19 -9.12 -2.52 -11.93
CA LEU A 19 -7.82 -1.96 -11.57
C LEU A 19 -7.84 -1.18 -10.24
N GLN A 20 -8.91 -0.40 -10.02
CA GLN A 20 -9.16 0.28 -8.75
C GLN A 20 -9.35 -0.74 -7.63
N SER A 21 -10.10 -1.83 -7.85
CA SER A 21 -10.30 -2.87 -6.83
C SER A 21 -9.01 -3.58 -6.39
N VAL A 22 -7.99 -3.63 -7.26
CA VAL A 22 -6.67 -4.18 -6.93
C VAL A 22 -5.81 -3.12 -6.22
N SER A 23 -5.97 -1.84 -6.56
CA SER A 23 -4.99 -0.78 -6.29
C SER A 23 -5.57 0.62 -6.00
N ILE A 24 -6.56 0.76 -5.10
CA ILE A 24 -7.00 2.10 -4.66
C ILE A 24 -5.84 2.85 -3.98
N GLY A 25 -5.64 4.13 -4.32
CA GLY A 25 -4.55 4.95 -3.76
C GLY A 25 -3.18 4.77 -4.42
N TRP A 26 -3.10 4.08 -5.56
CA TRP A 26 -1.83 3.88 -6.29
C TRP A 26 -1.19 5.19 -6.79
N ASP A 27 -1.99 6.16 -7.22
CA ASP A 27 -1.52 7.49 -7.66
C ASP A 27 -1.14 8.44 -6.49
N GLY A 28 -1.35 7.99 -5.25
CA GLY A 28 -1.07 8.74 -4.03
C GLY A 28 -1.85 8.23 -2.83
N GLY A 29 -1.21 8.28 -1.66
CA GLY A 29 -1.81 7.88 -0.38
C GLY A 29 -1.36 8.78 0.76
N VAL A 30 -2.00 8.65 1.93
CA VAL A 30 -1.63 9.41 3.12
C VAL A 30 -0.70 8.58 3.99
N TYR A 31 0.50 9.10 4.22
CA TYR A 31 1.43 8.54 5.22
C TYR A 31 1.34 9.35 6.52
N VAL A 32 1.07 8.66 7.63
CA VAL A 32 0.95 9.22 8.97
C VAL A 32 2.21 8.83 9.75
N GLN A 33 2.93 9.83 10.24
CA GLN A 33 4.11 9.64 11.07
C GLN A 33 3.96 10.39 12.38
N THR A 34 4.38 9.77 13.48
CA THR A 34 4.42 10.43 14.79
C THR A 34 5.86 10.57 15.29
N CYS A 35 6.07 11.52 16.19
CA CYS A 35 7.33 11.65 16.93
C CYS A 35 7.42 10.68 18.13
N GLY A 36 6.37 9.89 18.39
CA GLY A 36 6.29 8.93 19.50
C GLY A 36 6.01 9.52 20.89
N HIS A 37 5.98 10.84 21.03
CA HIS A 37 5.70 11.52 22.29
C HIS A 37 4.19 11.62 22.55
N THR A 38 3.79 11.33 23.79
CA THR A 38 2.41 11.42 24.26
C THR A 38 2.20 12.67 25.10
N LEU A 39 1.03 13.28 25.01
CA LEU A 39 0.63 14.43 25.82
C LEU A 39 -0.86 14.33 26.19
N HIS A 40 -1.26 14.96 27.29
CA HIS A 40 -2.68 15.03 27.66
C HIS A 40 -3.44 15.95 26.71
N ILE A 41 -4.70 15.61 26.41
CA ILE A 41 -5.59 16.40 25.54
C ILE A 41 -5.69 17.86 26.05
N ASP A 42 -5.80 18.05 27.36
CA ASP A 42 -5.91 19.40 27.94
C ASP A 42 -4.60 20.19 27.80
N CYS A 43 -3.45 19.54 28.01
CA CYS A 43 -2.14 20.16 27.78
C CYS A 43 -1.93 20.54 26.31
N HIS A 44 -2.45 19.74 25.37
CA HIS A 44 -2.43 20.07 23.94
C HIS A 44 -3.16 21.39 23.68
N LYS A 45 -4.38 21.52 24.20
CA LYS A 45 -5.25 22.68 24.00
C LYS A 45 -4.60 23.95 24.53
N SER A 46 -4.10 23.91 25.78
CA SER A 46 -3.39 25.05 26.37
C SER A 46 -2.11 25.41 25.61
N TYR A 47 -1.37 24.41 25.10
CA TYR A 47 -0.18 24.66 24.28
C TYR A 47 -0.52 25.36 22.95
N MET A 48 -1.55 24.88 22.25
CA MET A 48 -2.01 25.50 21.00
C MET A 48 -2.51 26.94 21.21
N GLU A 49 -3.22 27.20 22.31
CA GLU A 49 -3.65 28.56 22.69
C GLU A 49 -2.46 29.49 22.94
N SER A 50 -1.42 29.01 23.64
CA SER A 50 -0.18 29.77 23.83
C SER A 50 0.49 30.13 22.50
N LEU A 51 0.54 29.18 21.55
CA LEU A 51 1.14 29.42 20.24
C LEU A 51 0.38 30.45 19.40
N ARG A 52 -0.95 30.52 19.54
CA ARG A 52 -1.78 31.54 18.86
C ARG A 52 -1.42 32.95 19.32
N ASN A 53 -1.12 33.12 20.61
CA ASN A 53 -0.72 34.41 21.15
C ASN A 53 0.69 34.85 20.69
N ASP A 54 1.56 33.89 20.37
CA ASP A 54 2.97 34.11 19.96
C ASP A 54 3.20 34.07 18.43
N GLN A 55 2.14 34.07 17.60
CA GLN A 55 2.19 33.85 16.14
C GLN A 55 3.23 34.70 15.38
N VAL A 56 3.62 35.85 15.91
CA VAL A 56 4.56 36.79 15.28
C VAL A 56 5.97 36.19 15.11
N MET A 57 6.36 35.18 15.89
CA MET A 57 7.76 34.69 15.94
C MET A 57 8.05 33.37 15.20
N GLN A 58 7.04 32.55 14.88
CA GLN A 58 7.31 31.12 14.53
C GLN A 58 7.05 30.71 13.08
N GLY A 59 6.41 31.51 12.24
CA GLY A 59 6.26 31.21 10.80
C GLY A 59 5.48 29.91 10.47
N PHE A 60 4.74 29.35 11.43
CA PHE A 60 3.82 28.22 11.27
C PHE A 60 2.38 28.71 11.20
N SER A 61 1.52 27.96 10.51
CA SER A 61 0.07 28.23 10.48
C SER A 61 -0.62 27.54 11.66
N VAL A 62 -0.52 28.13 12.85
CA VAL A 62 -1.18 27.60 14.07
C VAL A 62 -2.69 27.44 13.87
N ASP A 63 -3.31 28.32 13.08
CA ASP A 63 -4.74 28.25 12.73
C ASP A 63 -5.10 27.05 11.84
N LYS A 64 -4.11 26.47 11.15
CA LYS A 64 -4.24 25.23 10.37
C LYS A 64 -3.83 23.98 11.17
N GLY A 65 -3.64 24.11 12.49
CA GLY A 65 -3.26 23.00 13.37
C GLY A 65 -1.76 22.67 13.34
N GLU A 66 -0.91 23.53 12.76
CA GLU A 66 0.54 23.32 12.74
C GLU A 66 1.19 23.73 14.06
N PHE A 67 2.03 22.86 14.62
CA PHE A 67 2.78 23.13 15.85
C PHE A 67 4.10 22.33 15.88
N THR A 68 4.98 22.67 16.82
CA THR A 68 6.15 21.84 17.13
C THR A 68 5.88 21.02 18.37
N CYS A 69 6.21 19.73 18.37
CA CYS A 69 6.10 18.89 19.56
C CYS A 69 6.82 19.55 20.75
N PRO A 70 6.16 19.75 21.92
CA PRO A 70 6.78 20.40 23.08
C PRO A 70 8.04 19.70 23.59
N LEU A 71 8.17 18.39 23.34
CA LEU A 71 9.30 17.58 23.82
C LEU A 71 10.48 17.53 22.85
N CYS A 72 10.22 17.21 21.57
CA CYS A 72 11.29 17.02 20.57
C CYS A 72 11.39 18.11 19.51
N ARG A 73 10.47 19.09 19.54
CA ARG A 73 10.38 20.19 18.56
C ARG A 73 10.21 19.76 17.10
N GLN A 74 9.90 18.49 16.83
CA GLN A 74 9.51 18.05 15.50
C GLN A 74 8.19 18.72 15.09
N PHE A 75 8.10 19.11 13.83
CA PHE A 75 6.87 19.66 13.26
C PHE A 75 5.77 18.60 13.27
N ALA A 76 4.58 19.00 13.70
CA ALA A 76 3.37 18.20 13.75
C ALA A 76 2.18 19.05 13.29
N ASN A 77 1.16 18.38 12.76
CA ASN A 77 -0.06 19.00 12.24
C ASN A 77 -1.33 18.31 12.74
N SER A 78 -1.20 17.32 13.63
CA SER A 78 -2.31 16.62 14.28
C SER A 78 -1.76 15.82 15.48
N VAL A 79 -2.66 15.32 16.32
CA VAL A 79 -2.35 14.43 17.46
C VAL A 79 -3.18 13.17 17.33
N LEU A 80 -2.55 12.00 17.44
CA LEU A 80 -3.26 10.73 17.32
C LEU A 80 -3.80 10.28 18.69
N PRO A 81 -5.13 10.19 18.89
CA PRO A 81 -5.69 9.85 20.18
C PRO A 81 -5.33 8.42 20.57
N CYS A 82 -4.89 8.26 21.82
CA CYS A 82 -4.65 6.95 22.41
C CYS A 82 -5.44 6.83 23.70
N ARG A 83 -6.09 5.67 23.93
CA ARG A 83 -6.62 5.36 25.26
C ARG A 83 -5.44 5.11 26.21
N PRO A 84 -5.39 5.75 27.40
CA PRO A 84 -4.42 5.40 28.42
C PRO A 84 -4.56 3.92 28.74
N GLY A 85 -3.48 3.15 28.56
CA GLY A 85 -3.55 1.69 28.62
C GLY A 85 -4.04 1.18 29.98
N ARG A 86 -5.11 0.38 29.98
CA ARG A 86 -5.27 -0.69 30.98
C ARG A 86 -4.42 -1.85 30.51
N SER A 87 -3.21 -1.96 31.05
CA SER A 87 -2.33 -3.14 30.88
C SER A 87 -2.95 -4.45 31.38
N THR A 88 -4.13 -4.42 32.00
CA THR A 88 -4.79 -5.55 32.65
C THR A 88 -5.85 -6.26 31.81
N GLU A 89 -6.30 -5.68 30.68
CA GLU A 89 -7.32 -6.31 29.81
C GLU A 89 -6.72 -7.15 28.67
N VAL A 90 -5.39 -7.17 28.50
CA VAL A 90 -4.70 -8.01 27.50
C VAL A 90 -5.01 -9.50 27.70
N VAL A 91 -5.38 -9.91 28.91
CA VAL A 91 -5.57 -11.32 29.27
C VAL A 91 -6.85 -11.95 28.68
N SER A 92 -7.90 -11.20 28.33
CA SER A 92 -9.13 -11.82 27.79
C SER A 92 -9.12 -12.02 26.26
N TRP A 93 -8.23 -11.35 25.52
CA TRP A 93 -8.19 -11.41 24.04
C TRP A 93 -7.44 -12.62 23.48
N HIS A 94 -6.76 -13.37 24.35
CA HIS A 94 -5.86 -14.46 23.98
C HIS A 94 -6.35 -15.85 24.41
N MET A 95 -7.57 -15.97 24.97
CA MET A 95 -8.09 -17.29 25.34
C MET A 95 -8.38 -18.10 24.07
N PRO A 96 -7.71 -19.24 23.83
CA PRO A 96 -8.01 -20.08 22.69
C PRO A 96 -9.37 -20.74 22.90
N SER A 97 -10.37 -20.32 22.16
CA SER A 97 -11.65 -21.00 22.03
C SER A 97 -11.53 -22.05 20.95
N ASN A 98 -11.98 -23.27 21.27
CA ASN A 98 -12.00 -24.38 20.33
C ASN A 98 -13.26 -24.33 19.43
N LYS A 99 -13.66 -23.13 19.03
CA LYS A 99 -14.82 -22.90 18.16
C LYS A 99 -14.51 -23.41 16.76
N ASN A 100 -15.51 -24.02 16.14
CA ASN A 100 -15.42 -24.42 14.74
C ASN A 100 -15.36 -23.17 13.85
N THR A 101 -14.54 -23.21 12.79
CA THR A 101 -14.42 -22.14 11.78
C THR A 101 -15.78 -21.69 11.24
N SER A 102 -16.73 -22.61 11.01
CA SER A 102 -18.07 -22.24 10.52
C SER A 102 -18.87 -21.36 11.50
N VAL A 103 -18.68 -21.54 12.81
CA VAL A 103 -19.31 -20.70 13.84
C VAL A 103 -18.68 -19.32 13.84
N LEU A 104 -17.35 -19.26 13.77
CA LEU A 104 -16.62 -17.98 13.72
C LEU A 104 -16.96 -17.17 12.47
N VAL A 105 -17.16 -17.83 11.33
CA VAL A 105 -17.55 -17.14 10.09
C VAL A 105 -18.91 -16.46 10.25
N LYS A 106 -19.88 -17.14 10.86
CA LYS A 106 -21.19 -16.55 11.13
C LYS A 106 -21.13 -15.43 12.17
N GLU A 107 -20.32 -15.59 13.23
CA GLU A 107 -20.10 -14.51 14.20
C GLU A 107 -19.51 -13.26 13.56
N VAL A 108 -18.55 -13.42 12.62
CA VAL A 108 -17.98 -12.29 11.87
C VAL A 108 -19.05 -11.57 11.06
N GLU A 109 -19.90 -12.32 10.34
CA GLU A 109 -21.01 -11.78 9.55
C GLU A 109 -21.97 -10.96 10.44
N ASP A 110 -22.47 -11.58 11.52
CA ASP A 110 -23.38 -10.94 12.48
C ASP A 110 -22.78 -9.67 13.11
N LEU A 111 -21.45 -9.63 13.30
CA LEU A 111 -20.74 -8.48 13.87
C LEU A 111 -20.48 -7.36 12.84
N GLN A 112 -20.29 -7.70 11.56
CA GLN A 112 -20.11 -6.71 10.49
C GLN A 112 -21.43 -6.00 10.14
N GLU A 113 -22.58 -6.66 10.27
CA GLU A 113 -23.89 -6.05 10.07
C GLU A 113 -24.27 -5.02 11.16
N GLN A 114 -23.66 -5.14 12.35
CA GLN A 114 -23.91 -4.22 13.46
C GLN A 114 -23.18 -2.89 13.25
N LEU A 115 -23.92 -1.89 12.75
CA LEU A 115 -23.45 -0.51 12.66
C LEU A 115 -22.92 -0.02 14.02
N GLY A 116 -21.81 0.71 13.97
CA GLY A 116 -21.19 1.27 15.16
C GLY A 116 -22.07 2.36 15.78
N LEU A 117 -22.34 2.25 17.08
CA LEU A 117 -22.79 3.38 17.88
C LEU A 117 -21.55 4.14 18.37
N PHE A 118 -21.53 5.47 18.25
CA PHE A 118 -20.50 6.27 18.90
C PHE A 118 -20.53 5.97 20.41
N PRO A 119 -19.39 5.65 21.05
CA PRO A 119 -19.35 5.66 22.50
C PRO A 119 -19.79 7.05 23.00
N THR A 120 -20.63 7.08 24.04
CA THR A 120 -21.19 8.29 24.68
C THR A 120 -20.23 9.48 24.61
N GLU A 121 -20.71 10.65 24.16
CA GLU A 121 -19.88 11.85 23.92
C GLU A 121 -18.77 12.03 24.96
N SER A 122 -17.54 11.73 24.55
CA SER A 122 -16.35 11.87 25.38
C SER A 122 -15.40 12.83 24.71
N ASN A 123 -14.48 13.43 25.48
CA ASN A 123 -13.41 14.23 24.88
C ASN A 123 -12.60 13.40 23.88
N LEU A 124 -12.42 12.10 24.13
CA LEU A 124 -11.70 11.20 23.23
C LEU A 124 -12.42 11.00 21.88
N SER A 125 -13.75 10.83 21.87
CA SER A 125 -14.50 10.65 20.63
C SER A 125 -14.44 11.90 19.74
N LYS A 126 -14.45 13.10 20.34
CA LYS A 126 -14.25 14.37 19.64
C LYS A 126 -12.85 14.47 19.02
N GLU A 127 -11.80 14.11 19.76
CA GLU A 127 -10.44 14.11 19.20
C GLU A 127 -10.27 13.05 18.09
N MET A 128 -10.92 11.89 18.20
CA MET A 128 -10.94 10.88 17.13
C MET A 128 -11.56 11.44 15.84
N GLU A 129 -12.62 12.26 15.95
CA GLU A 129 -13.23 12.96 14.82
C GLU A 129 -12.31 14.00 14.19
N LEU A 130 -11.63 14.78 15.03
CA LEU A 130 -10.70 15.81 14.58
C LEU A 130 -9.55 15.24 13.76
N VAL A 131 -8.99 14.07 14.13
CA VAL A 131 -7.90 13.46 13.36
C VAL A 131 -8.30 13.09 11.94
N ILE A 132 -9.48 12.50 11.73
CA ILE A 132 -9.94 12.19 10.37
C ILE A 132 -10.12 13.47 9.58
N LYS A 133 -10.64 14.53 10.20
CA LYS A 133 -10.75 15.85 9.57
C LYS A 133 -9.38 16.43 9.20
N ASP A 134 -8.38 16.31 10.06
CA ASP A 134 -7.01 16.77 9.80
C ASP A 134 -6.37 15.98 8.65
N ILE A 135 -6.55 14.66 8.63
CA ILE A 135 -6.10 13.77 7.54
C ILE A 135 -6.76 14.18 6.22
N LYS A 136 -8.07 14.44 6.21
CA LYS A 136 -8.79 14.92 5.01
C LYS A 136 -8.30 16.30 4.57
N ASN A 137 -8.12 17.25 5.49
CA ASN A 137 -7.70 18.63 5.18
C ASN A 137 -6.27 18.72 4.62
N THR A 138 -5.41 17.77 5.00
CA THR A 138 -4.03 17.69 4.52
C THR A 138 -3.91 16.95 3.18
N THR A 139 -5.02 16.37 2.70
CA THR A 139 -5.08 15.60 1.47
C THR A 139 -5.75 16.40 0.35
N GLN A 140 -5.24 16.27 -0.88
CA GLN A 140 -5.90 16.87 -2.04
C GLN A 140 -7.13 16.08 -2.45
N ARG A 141 -8.19 16.76 -2.90
CA ARG A 141 -9.46 16.12 -3.31
C ARG A 141 -9.28 14.98 -4.33
N LYS A 142 -8.34 15.11 -5.27
CA LYS A 142 -8.01 14.05 -6.25
C LYS A 142 -7.57 12.72 -5.62
N TYR A 143 -7.15 12.72 -4.35
CA TYR A 143 -6.74 11.54 -3.58
C TYR A 143 -7.80 11.14 -2.53
N MET A 144 -9.02 11.65 -2.68
CA MET A 144 -10.16 11.33 -1.81
C MET A 144 -11.36 10.82 -2.62
N ASP A 145 -11.52 11.27 -3.86
CA ASP A 145 -12.64 10.89 -4.73
C ASP A 145 -12.27 9.64 -5.58
N TYR A 146 -12.55 8.44 -5.03
CA TYR A 146 -12.22 7.14 -5.67
C TYR A 146 -13.41 6.45 -6.35
N GLY A 147 -14.62 6.68 -5.85
CA GLY A 147 -15.86 6.07 -6.30
C GLY A 147 -16.49 6.76 -7.51
N LYS A 148 -17.56 6.15 -8.05
CA LYS A 148 -18.28 6.65 -9.23
C LYS A 148 -18.93 8.02 -9.01
N ASN A 149 -19.37 8.28 -7.78
CA ASN A 149 -20.10 9.49 -7.40
C ASN A 149 -19.23 10.35 -6.49
N PRO A 150 -18.69 11.50 -6.96
CA PRO A 150 -17.90 12.39 -6.13
C PRO A 150 -18.66 12.84 -4.88
N GLY A 151 -18.04 12.75 -3.71
CA GLY A 151 -18.66 13.12 -2.43
C GLY A 151 -19.66 12.10 -1.85
N SER A 152 -19.79 10.90 -2.41
CA SER A 152 -20.53 9.81 -1.75
C SER A 152 -19.85 9.36 -0.44
N PRO A 153 -20.59 8.85 0.56
CA PRO A 153 -20.00 8.27 1.77
C PRO A 153 -19.02 7.13 1.48
N ASP A 154 -19.16 6.43 0.35
CA ASP A 154 -18.22 5.39 -0.08
C ASP A 154 -16.82 5.95 -0.33
N ASN A 155 -16.69 7.20 -0.82
CA ASN A 155 -15.38 7.82 -1.00
C ASN A 155 -14.66 8.03 0.33
N ASP A 156 -15.39 8.42 1.37
CA ASP A 156 -14.83 8.56 2.71
C ASP A 156 -14.33 7.21 3.24
N PHE A 157 -15.12 6.15 3.01
CA PHE A 157 -14.74 4.79 3.34
C PHE A 157 -13.47 4.34 2.58
N LEU A 158 -13.46 4.47 1.26
CA LEU A 158 -12.32 4.11 0.41
C LEU A 158 -11.08 4.93 0.75
N PHE A 159 -11.25 6.20 1.10
CA PHE A 159 -10.18 7.06 1.56
C PHE A 159 -9.57 6.54 2.87
N MET A 160 -10.39 6.27 3.90
CA MET A 160 -9.89 5.75 5.18
C MET A 160 -9.17 4.40 5.03
N TYR A 161 -9.73 3.50 4.23
CA TYR A 161 -9.07 2.24 3.87
C TYR A 161 -7.72 2.49 3.16
N SER A 162 -7.66 3.43 2.20
CA SER A 162 -6.41 3.76 1.51
C SER A 162 -5.33 4.29 2.47
N VAL A 163 -5.71 5.03 3.52
CA VAL A 163 -4.81 5.48 4.57
C VAL A 163 -4.25 4.29 5.36
N ALA A 164 -5.11 3.35 5.78
CA ALA A 164 -4.66 2.14 6.48
C ALA A 164 -3.68 1.32 5.62
N ARG A 165 -4.04 1.07 4.36
CA ARG A 165 -3.23 0.31 3.40
C ARG A 165 -1.87 0.95 3.17
N THR A 166 -1.83 2.23 2.83
CA THR A 166 -0.59 2.97 2.56
C THR A 166 0.39 2.89 3.74
N ASN A 167 -0.10 3.07 4.97
CA ASN A 167 0.77 3.05 6.14
C ASN A 167 1.28 1.64 6.49
N LEU A 168 0.45 0.61 6.31
CA LEU A 168 0.84 -0.79 6.56
C LEU A 168 1.88 -1.26 5.54
N GLU A 169 1.67 -0.98 4.25
CA GLU A 169 2.59 -1.34 3.18
C GLU A 169 3.93 -0.60 3.32
N LEU A 170 3.91 0.70 3.63
CA LEU A 170 5.14 1.46 3.88
C LEU A 170 5.92 0.96 5.10
N GLU A 171 5.26 0.46 6.15
CA GLU A 171 5.98 -0.17 7.26
C GLU A 171 6.70 -1.46 6.83
N LEU A 172 6.08 -2.29 6.00
CA LEU A 172 6.74 -3.48 5.44
C LEU A 172 7.94 -3.11 4.56
N VAL A 173 7.80 -2.06 3.74
CA VAL A 173 8.87 -1.53 2.90
C VAL A 173 10.04 -1.01 3.74
N HIS A 174 9.76 -0.26 4.81
CA HIS A 174 10.79 0.24 5.72
C HIS A 174 11.52 -0.87 6.49
N ARG A 175 10.93 -2.07 6.60
CA ARG A 175 11.54 -3.27 7.16
C ARG A 175 12.38 -4.08 6.15
N GLY A 176 12.46 -3.62 4.90
CA GLY A 176 13.25 -4.28 3.85
C GLY A 176 12.45 -5.24 2.97
N GLY A 177 11.11 -5.23 3.04
CA GLY A 177 10.25 -6.02 2.16
C GLY A 177 10.04 -7.49 2.58
N ASN A 178 10.65 -7.92 3.70
CA ASN A 178 10.40 -9.20 4.35
C ASN A 178 10.25 -9.02 5.86
N LEU A 179 9.76 -10.06 6.56
CA LEU A 179 9.69 -10.11 8.02
C LEU A 179 10.76 -11.01 8.65
N CYS A 180 11.60 -11.64 7.82
CA CYS A 180 12.67 -12.55 8.20
C CYS A 180 13.79 -11.86 8.96
N SER A 181 14.26 -10.75 8.41
CA SER A 181 15.23 -9.91 9.07
C SER A 181 14.46 -9.04 10.07
N GLY A 182 14.73 -9.20 11.37
CA GLY A 182 14.14 -8.36 12.43
C GLY A 182 14.53 -6.88 12.36
N GLY A 183 14.91 -6.39 11.17
CA GLY A 183 15.30 -5.04 10.84
C GLY A 183 14.09 -4.11 10.84
N ALA A 184 13.61 -3.74 12.02
CA ALA A 184 13.21 -2.35 12.17
C ALA A 184 14.47 -1.52 11.88
N SER A 185 14.59 -0.98 10.67
CA SER A 185 15.72 -0.14 10.25
C SER A 185 15.97 0.94 11.29
N GLY A 186 17.03 0.78 12.11
CA GLY A 186 17.85 1.78 12.83
C GLY A 186 17.22 2.90 13.67
N ALA A 187 15.92 3.15 13.58
CA ALA A 187 15.22 4.22 14.25
C ALA A 187 13.91 3.64 14.80
N ALA A 188 13.99 3.06 15.99
CA ALA A 188 12.86 2.57 16.78
C ALA A 188 11.91 3.73 17.17
N LYS A 189 11.24 4.36 16.20
CA LYS A 189 10.02 5.10 16.46
C LYS A 189 8.94 4.05 16.73
N ARG A 190 8.23 4.18 17.85
CA ARG A 190 7.03 3.36 18.11
C ARG A 190 6.08 3.54 16.93
N SER A 191 5.70 2.45 16.26
CA SER A 191 4.70 2.51 15.20
C SER A 191 3.39 3.05 15.78
N CYS A 192 2.80 4.03 15.10
CA CYS A 192 1.49 4.59 15.44
C CYS A 192 0.34 3.82 14.79
N LEU A 193 0.62 2.71 14.10
CA LEU A 193 -0.37 1.98 13.33
C LEU A 193 -1.52 1.47 14.21
N ASN A 194 -1.25 0.96 15.41
CA ASN A 194 -2.32 0.51 16.30
C ASN A 194 -3.35 1.64 16.58
N GLN A 195 -2.86 2.81 17.00
CA GLN A 195 -3.73 3.96 17.25
C GLN A 195 -4.42 4.45 15.97
N LEU A 196 -3.73 4.42 14.83
CA LEU A 196 -4.30 4.83 13.54
C LEU A 196 -5.43 3.88 13.11
N PHE A 197 -5.21 2.57 13.15
CA PHE A 197 -6.22 1.56 12.86
C PHE A 197 -7.42 1.69 13.80
N HIS A 198 -7.20 1.98 15.08
CA HIS A 198 -8.30 2.21 16.01
C HIS A 198 -9.16 3.42 15.62
N VAL A 199 -8.52 4.56 15.26
CA VAL A 199 -9.23 5.76 14.79
C VAL A 199 -9.98 5.47 13.50
N LEU A 200 -9.33 4.84 12.51
CA LEU A 200 -9.95 4.51 11.22
C LEU A 200 -11.13 3.55 11.40
N ALA A 201 -10.98 2.48 12.18
CA ALA A 201 -12.04 1.49 12.42
C ALA A 201 -13.24 2.11 13.16
N MET A 202 -13.01 2.97 14.16
CA MET A 202 -14.11 3.66 14.85
C MET A 202 -14.95 4.51 13.90
N HIS A 203 -14.31 5.18 12.94
CA HIS A 203 -15.01 6.00 11.95
C HIS A 203 -15.66 5.18 10.84
N MET A 204 -14.99 4.15 10.32
CA MET A 204 -15.51 3.33 9.23
C MET A 204 -16.81 2.62 9.62
N ARG A 205 -16.99 2.25 10.89
CA ARG A 205 -18.22 1.63 11.40
C ARG A 205 -19.45 2.54 11.42
N LEU A 206 -19.29 3.85 11.18
CA LEU A 206 -20.41 4.79 11.05
C LEU A 206 -21.06 4.75 9.66
N TYR A 207 -20.35 4.18 8.69
CA TYR A 207 -20.79 4.13 7.31
C TYR A 207 -21.37 2.74 7.02
N SER A 208 -22.57 2.71 6.42
CA SER A 208 -23.03 1.52 5.71
C SER A 208 -22.23 1.43 4.41
N ILE A 209 -21.59 0.29 4.19
CA ILE A 209 -20.70 0.07 3.06
C ILE A 209 -21.45 -0.79 2.05
N ASP A 210 -21.35 -0.40 0.78
CA ASP A 210 -21.85 -1.23 -0.31
C ASP A 210 -21.24 -2.64 -0.24
N SER A 211 -22.08 -3.66 -0.35
CA SER A 211 -21.67 -5.07 -0.44
C SER A 211 -20.62 -5.32 -1.54
N ALA A 212 -20.57 -4.47 -2.57
CA ALA A 212 -19.54 -4.47 -3.59
C ALA A 212 -18.12 -4.24 -3.04
N TYR A 213 -17.96 -3.53 -1.92
CA TYR A 213 -16.66 -3.32 -1.26
C TYR A 213 -16.39 -4.28 -0.10
N ASN A 214 -17.44 -4.89 0.47
CA ASN A 214 -17.34 -5.89 1.55
C ASN A 214 -17.96 -7.24 1.13
N PRO A 215 -17.27 -8.06 0.32
CA PRO A 215 -17.83 -9.29 -0.24
C PRO A 215 -17.73 -10.50 0.71
N TRP A 216 -17.94 -10.31 2.02
CA TRP A 216 -17.80 -11.40 3.02
C TRP A 216 -18.69 -12.61 2.71
N THR A 217 -19.96 -12.38 2.39
CA THR A 217 -20.92 -13.44 2.04
C THR A 217 -20.54 -14.19 0.77
N ARG A 218 -19.96 -13.50 -0.22
CA ARG A 218 -19.44 -14.11 -1.46
C ARG A 218 -18.17 -14.95 -1.22
N LEU A 219 -17.40 -14.61 -0.20
CA LEU A 219 -16.20 -15.35 0.20
C LEU A 219 -16.57 -16.65 0.93
N THR A 220 -17.63 -16.64 1.75
CA THR A 220 -17.92 -17.71 2.72
C THR A 220 -19.17 -18.53 2.42
N GLN A 221 -20.09 -18.03 1.56
CA GLN A 221 -21.37 -18.64 1.21
C GLN A 221 -22.25 -19.03 2.42
N VAL A 222 -22.09 -18.36 3.57
CA VAL A 222 -23.03 -18.53 4.69
C VAL A 222 -24.37 -17.91 4.26
N ALA A 223 -25.37 -18.79 4.17
CA ALA A 223 -26.74 -18.64 3.65
C ALA A 223 -27.21 -17.26 3.15
N PRO A 224 -27.85 -17.16 1.96
CA PRO A 224 -28.68 -16.00 1.64
C PRO A 224 -29.84 -15.95 2.63
N SER A 225 -29.90 -14.91 3.47
CA SER A 225 -31.11 -14.61 4.22
C SER A 225 -32.23 -14.38 3.20
N ARG A 226 -33.39 -14.97 3.49
CA ARG A 226 -34.58 -14.91 2.64
C ARG A 226 -35.00 -13.44 2.54
N ASP A 227 -35.36 -13.02 1.33
CA ASP A 227 -36.20 -11.85 1.03
C ASP A 227 -35.53 -10.49 0.75
N ASP A 228 -34.35 -10.45 0.11
CA ASP A 228 -33.93 -9.23 -0.62
C ASP A 228 -33.98 -9.42 -2.14
N CYS A 229 -34.50 -8.36 -2.77
CA CYS A 229 -35.16 -8.36 -4.05
C CYS A 229 -34.26 -8.73 -5.22
N LEU A 230 -34.92 -9.19 -6.29
CA LEU A 230 -34.45 -9.24 -7.66
C LEU A 230 -33.78 -7.91 -8.06
N ASP A 231 -32.46 -7.83 -7.91
CA ASP A 231 -31.64 -7.07 -8.84
C ASP A 231 -30.58 -8.01 -9.40
N ASP A 232 -30.70 -8.25 -10.70
CA ASP A 232 -29.87 -9.10 -11.55
C ASP A 232 -28.50 -8.46 -11.82
N GLU A 233 -27.92 -7.79 -10.82
CA GLU A 233 -26.61 -7.15 -10.94
C GLU A 233 -25.52 -8.17 -10.68
N ARG A 234 -25.02 -8.76 -11.78
CA ARG A 234 -23.75 -9.49 -11.78
C ARG A 234 -22.70 -8.69 -10.99
N PRO A 235 -21.91 -9.33 -10.12
CA PRO A 235 -20.92 -8.62 -9.32
C PRO A 235 -19.97 -7.82 -10.20
N GLU A 236 -19.82 -6.52 -9.91
CA GLU A 236 -19.03 -5.59 -10.72
C GLU A 236 -17.56 -6.03 -10.90
N VAL A 237 -17.01 -6.76 -9.92
CA VAL A 237 -15.65 -7.32 -9.96
C VAL A 237 -15.66 -8.78 -9.44
N PRO A 238 -15.09 -9.74 -10.21
CA PRO A 238 -14.92 -11.14 -9.81
C PRO A 238 -14.06 -11.29 -8.57
N MET A 239 -14.34 -12.31 -7.75
CA MET A 239 -13.57 -12.57 -6.53
C MET A 239 -12.08 -12.80 -6.81
N LEU A 240 -11.73 -13.49 -7.91
CA LEU A 240 -10.33 -13.74 -8.24
C LEU A 240 -9.54 -12.47 -8.57
N PHE A 241 -10.18 -11.35 -8.94
CA PHE A 241 -9.49 -10.07 -9.19
C PHE A 241 -9.40 -9.18 -7.95
N ARG A 242 -9.95 -9.59 -6.80
CA ARG A 242 -9.91 -8.77 -5.57
C ARG A 242 -8.57 -8.92 -4.86
N ASP A 243 -8.03 -7.82 -4.36
CA ASP A 243 -6.79 -7.85 -3.58
C ASP A 243 -7.03 -8.34 -2.14
N CYS A 244 -6.53 -9.52 -1.78
CA CYS A 244 -6.71 -10.11 -0.45
C CYS A 244 -6.18 -9.25 0.71
N PRO A 245 -4.98 -8.61 0.62
CA PRO A 245 -4.54 -7.65 1.64
C PRO A 245 -5.55 -6.52 1.87
N SER A 246 -6.15 -6.01 0.79
CA SER A 246 -7.17 -4.97 0.87
C SER A 246 -8.44 -5.44 1.56
N LEU A 247 -8.94 -6.61 1.19
CA LEU A 247 -10.11 -7.22 1.82
C LEU A 247 -9.85 -7.45 3.32
N LEU A 248 -8.66 -7.89 3.71
CA LEU A 248 -8.31 -8.07 5.12
C LEU A 248 -8.42 -6.75 5.89
N ILE A 249 -7.83 -5.68 5.36
CA ILE A 249 -7.89 -4.35 5.98
C ILE A 249 -9.35 -3.87 6.07
N ILE A 250 -10.13 -4.02 5.00
CA ILE A 250 -11.55 -3.67 4.99
C ILE A 250 -12.29 -4.45 6.08
N PHE A 251 -12.17 -5.76 6.11
CA PHE A 251 -12.85 -6.59 7.10
C PHE A 251 -12.45 -6.19 8.53
N VAL A 252 -11.16 -6.03 8.81
CA VAL A 252 -10.67 -5.58 10.12
C VAL A 252 -11.23 -4.22 10.53
N LEU A 253 -11.28 -3.25 9.61
CA LEU A 253 -11.78 -1.90 9.90
C LEU A 253 -13.31 -1.85 10.04
N THR A 254 -14.04 -2.80 9.44
CA THR A 254 -15.50 -2.95 9.64
C THR A 254 -15.88 -3.70 10.91
N MET A 255 -14.96 -4.46 11.50
CA MET A 255 -15.24 -5.22 12.71
C MET A 255 -15.31 -4.33 13.97
N PRO A 256 -16.18 -4.66 14.94
CA PRO A 256 -16.20 -4.01 16.25
C PRO A 256 -14.84 -4.06 16.95
N GLN A 257 -14.45 -2.93 17.57
CA GLN A 257 -13.16 -2.77 18.23
C GLN A 257 -13.31 -2.78 19.77
N PRO A 258 -12.37 -3.43 20.50
CA PRO A 258 -11.21 -4.16 19.99
C PRO A 258 -11.59 -5.51 19.36
N LEU A 259 -10.96 -5.83 18.22
CA LEU A 259 -11.19 -7.07 17.47
C LEU A 259 -10.59 -8.29 18.19
N CYS A 260 -11.39 -9.32 18.48
CA CYS A 260 -10.89 -10.56 19.07
C CYS A 260 -9.94 -11.30 18.11
N LYS A 261 -8.89 -11.93 18.66
CA LYS A 261 -7.85 -12.62 17.88
C LYS A 261 -8.38 -13.80 17.05
N GLU A 262 -9.38 -14.52 17.54
CA GLU A 262 -10.02 -15.61 16.79
C GLU A 262 -10.78 -15.14 15.56
N HIS A 263 -11.51 -14.03 15.68
CA HIS A 263 -12.20 -13.43 14.53
C HIS A 263 -11.18 -12.95 13.51
N PHE A 264 -10.08 -12.33 13.94
CA PHE A 264 -8.98 -11.97 13.05
C PHE A 264 -8.38 -13.19 12.33
N ILE A 265 -8.06 -14.27 13.05
CA ILE A 265 -7.55 -15.51 12.44
C ILE A 265 -8.57 -16.10 11.46
N CYS A 266 -9.87 -16.03 11.77
CA CYS A 266 -10.95 -16.46 10.87
C CYS A 266 -10.92 -15.65 9.55
N LEU A 267 -10.83 -14.32 9.63
CA LEU A 267 -10.70 -13.44 8.45
C LEU A 267 -9.49 -13.85 7.61
N VAL A 268 -8.34 -14.11 8.25
CA VAL A 268 -7.10 -14.49 7.57
C VAL A 268 -7.24 -15.83 6.86
N LYS A 269 -7.86 -16.83 7.52
CA LYS A 269 -8.10 -18.16 6.93
C LYS A 269 -8.98 -18.10 5.69
N MET A 270 -10.10 -17.37 5.75
CA MET A 270 -11.03 -17.28 4.62
C MET A 270 -10.38 -16.58 3.42
N LEU A 271 -9.63 -15.51 3.66
CA LEU A 271 -8.90 -14.81 2.61
C LEU A 271 -7.70 -15.60 2.08
N TYR A 272 -7.07 -16.44 2.90
CA TYR A 272 -6.02 -17.35 2.43
C TYR A 272 -6.55 -18.34 1.39
N ASN A 273 -7.78 -18.85 1.55
CA ASN A 273 -8.41 -19.72 0.54
C ASN A 273 -8.57 -19.01 -0.82
N LEU A 274 -8.94 -17.73 -0.80
CA LEU A 274 -9.02 -16.90 -2.01
C LEU A 274 -7.64 -16.63 -2.60
N GLN A 275 -6.66 -16.21 -1.79
CA GLN A 275 -5.28 -15.97 -2.21
C GLN A 275 -4.66 -17.21 -2.85
N TYR A 276 -4.91 -18.38 -2.27
CA TYR A 276 -4.42 -19.64 -2.79
C TYR A 276 -5.07 -20.00 -4.14
N THR A 277 -6.37 -19.75 -4.28
CA THR A 277 -7.07 -19.95 -5.55
C THR A 277 -6.57 -19.01 -6.64
N GLN A 278 -6.27 -17.76 -6.28
CA GLN A 278 -5.62 -16.79 -7.17
C GLN A 278 -4.23 -17.27 -7.59
N ALA A 279 -3.45 -17.83 -6.66
CA ALA A 279 -2.14 -18.41 -6.95
C ALA A 279 -2.24 -19.56 -7.98
N LEU A 280 -3.21 -20.46 -7.82
CA LEU A 280 -3.46 -21.55 -8.75
C LEU A 280 -3.89 -21.03 -10.14
N ALA A 281 -4.78 -20.03 -10.18
CA ALA A 281 -5.23 -19.42 -11.43
C ALA A 281 -4.08 -18.71 -12.16
N ALA A 282 -3.29 -17.89 -11.45
CA ALA A 282 -2.13 -17.20 -11.98
C ALA A 282 -1.05 -18.18 -12.47
N LEU A 283 -0.80 -19.25 -11.71
CA LEU A 283 0.13 -20.31 -12.12
C LEU A 283 -0.36 -21.02 -13.39
N SER A 284 -1.66 -21.33 -13.48
CA SER A 284 -2.24 -21.97 -14.67
C SER A 284 -2.06 -21.13 -15.95
N ALA A 285 -2.02 -19.80 -15.83
CA ALA A 285 -1.76 -18.91 -16.97
C ALA A 285 -0.30 -18.92 -17.42
N LYS A 286 0.65 -19.32 -16.56
CA LYS A 286 2.07 -19.44 -16.90
C LYS A 286 2.41 -20.76 -17.63
N PHE A 287 1.50 -21.72 -17.63
CA PHE A 287 1.70 -23.03 -18.25
C PHE A 287 1.39 -23.02 -19.75
N SER A 288 2.19 -23.78 -20.50
CA SER A 288 1.86 -24.13 -21.90
C SER A 288 0.54 -24.92 -21.99
N PRO A 289 -0.14 -24.93 -23.14
CA PRO A 289 -1.34 -25.73 -23.34
C PRO A 289 -1.15 -27.21 -23.00
N GLU A 290 0.00 -27.79 -23.35
CA GLU A 290 0.36 -29.18 -23.09
C GLU A 290 0.53 -29.44 -21.59
N GLU A 291 1.20 -28.53 -20.87
CA GLU A 291 1.36 -28.62 -19.42
C GLU A 291 0.02 -28.50 -18.69
N ARG A 292 -0.86 -27.58 -19.13
CA ARG A 292 -2.22 -27.47 -18.57
C ARG A 292 -2.99 -28.78 -18.70
N GLN A 293 -2.91 -29.44 -19.86
CA GLN A 293 -3.56 -30.73 -20.07
C GLN A 293 -2.97 -31.84 -19.19
N ALA A 294 -1.64 -31.88 -19.05
CA ALA A 294 -0.95 -32.86 -18.22
C ALA A 294 -1.32 -32.72 -16.73
N TRP A 295 -1.26 -31.50 -16.19
CA TRP A 295 -1.61 -31.22 -14.79
C TRP A 295 -3.11 -31.37 -14.51
N SER A 296 -3.97 -31.02 -15.46
CA SER A 296 -5.41 -31.28 -15.37
C SER A 296 -5.69 -32.79 -15.25
N THR A 297 -5.08 -33.61 -16.10
CA THR A 297 -5.29 -35.08 -16.09
C THR A 297 -4.74 -35.73 -14.82
N SER A 298 -3.52 -35.35 -14.42
CA SER A 298 -2.85 -35.88 -13.22
C SER A 298 -3.61 -35.55 -11.93
N GLY A 299 -4.08 -34.30 -11.79
CA GLY A 299 -4.83 -33.86 -10.61
C GLY A 299 -6.25 -34.41 -10.56
N ALA A 300 -6.88 -34.70 -11.70
CA ALA A 300 -8.22 -35.31 -11.73
C ALA A 300 -8.25 -36.69 -11.04
N LEU A 301 -7.17 -37.46 -11.15
CA LEU A 301 -7.02 -38.73 -10.44
C LEU A 301 -6.99 -38.56 -8.91
N LYS A 302 -6.53 -37.40 -8.42
CA LYS A 302 -6.44 -37.07 -7.00
C LYS A 302 -7.71 -36.40 -6.45
N LYS A 303 -8.68 -36.02 -7.30
CA LYS A 303 -9.92 -35.35 -6.89
C LYS A 303 -10.81 -36.21 -5.97
N ASN A 304 -10.71 -37.54 -6.08
CA ASN A 304 -11.45 -38.48 -5.23
C ASN A 304 -10.69 -38.90 -3.96
N ALA A 305 -9.52 -38.33 -3.70
CA ALA A 305 -8.74 -38.63 -2.51
C ALA A 305 -9.34 -37.99 -1.24
N PHE A 306 -9.12 -38.60 -0.08
CA PHE A 306 -9.64 -38.14 1.21
C PHE A 306 -9.24 -36.69 1.57
N ASN A 307 -8.10 -36.20 1.06
CA ASN A 307 -7.60 -34.83 1.28
C ASN A 307 -7.57 -33.99 0.00
N ALA A 308 -8.46 -34.25 -0.96
CA ALA A 308 -8.46 -33.56 -2.26
C ALA A 308 -8.57 -32.02 -2.13
N GLU A 309 -9.33 -31.53 -1.15
CA GLU A 309 -9.49 -30.08 -0.90
C GLU A 309 -8.25 -29.41 -0.27
N LYS A 310 -7.23 -30.21 0.12
CA LYS A 310 -5.92 -29.75 0.60
C LYS A 310 -4.76 -30.27 -0.25
N SER A 311 -5.04 -30.69 -1.48
CA SER A 311 -4.02 -31.11 -2.46
C SER A 311 -3.93 -30.07 -3.56
N TYR A 312 -2.75 -29.48 -3.72
CA TYR A 312 -2.54 -28.49 -4.78
C TYR A 312 -2.81 -29.09 -6.17
N GLU A 313 -2.53 -30.38 -6.39
CA GLU A 313 -2.79 -31.04 -7.68
C GLU A 313 -4.27 -31.14 -8.02
N ALA A 314 -5.10 -31.54 -7.04
CA ALA A 314 -6.55 -31.67 -7.25
C ALA A 314 -7.19 -30.30 -7.47
N LEU A 315 -6.77 -29.29 -6.69
CA LEU A 315 -7.27 -27.91 -6.81
C LEU A 315 -6.80 -27.26 -8.13
N LEU A 316 -5.54 -27.44 -8.52
CA LEU A 316 -4.98 -26.94 -9.77
C LEU A 316 -5.70 -27.53 -10.99
N SER A 317 -5.93 -28.85 -10.99
CA SER A 317 -6.69 -29.53 -12.04
C SER A 317 -8.09 -28.97 -12.18
N HIS A 318 -8.76 -28.71 -11.05
CA HIS A 318 -10.10 -28.12 -11.05
C HIS A 318 -10.09 -26.70 -11.62
N VAL A 319 -9.17 -25.83 -11.20
CA VAL A 319 -9.03 -24.45 -11.73
C VAL A 319 -8.76 -24.46 -13.23
N ILE A 320 -7.83 -25.28 -13.71
CA ILE A 320 -7.53 -25.40 -15.15
C ILE A 320 -8.78 -25.82 -15.91
N THR A 321 -9.53 -26.80 -15.40
CA THR A 321 -10.74 -27.30 -16.05
C THR A 321 -11.82 -26.22 -16.14
N GLU A 322 -12.03 -25.46 -15.07
CA GLU A 322 -13.03 -24.39 -15.01
C GLU A 322 -12.67 -23.20 -15.92
N LEU A 323 -11.43 -22.73 -15.86
CA LEU A 323 -10.98 -21.60 -16.67
C LEU A 323 -10.85 -21.95 -18.16
N SER A 324 -10.56 -23.22 -18.49
CA SER A 324 -10.48 -23.68 -19.88
C SER A 324 -11.85 -23.83 -20.58
N LYS A 325 -12.97 -23.67 -19.86
CA LYS A 325 -14.31 -23.68 -20.45
C LYS A 325 -14.49 -22.57 -21.50
N VAL A 326 -13.78 -21.45 -21.33
CA VAL A 326 -13.80 -20.32 -22.26
C VAL A 326 -12.40 -20.16 -22.87
N LYS A 327 -12.29 -20.32 -24.18
CA LYS A 327 -11.00 -20.35 -24.90
C LYS A 327 -10.19 -19.06 -24.75
N THR A 328 -10.87 -17.92 -24.73
CA THR A 328 -10.25 -16.58 -24.68
C THR A 328 -9.55 -16.27 -23.36
N VAL A 329 -9.79 -17.03 -22.28
CA VAL A 329 -9.17 -16.77 -20.97
C VAL A 329 -7.65 -16.90 -21.02
N TYR A 330 -7.14 -17.89 -21.77
CA TYR A 330 -5.71 -18.15 -21.89
C TYR A 330 -5.08 -17.57 -23.17
N ASP A 331 -5.86 -16.91 -24.04
CA ASP A 331 -5.36 -16.23 -25.23
C ASP A 331 -4.73 -14.88 -24.84
N VAL A 332 -3.53 -14.92 -24.26
CA VAL A 332 -2.70 -13.73 -24.11
C VAL A 332 -1.90 -13.56 -25.39
N ASN A 333 -2.24 -12.58 -26.22
CA ASN A 333 -1.51 -12.28 -27.45
C ASN A 333 0.00 -12.17 -27.16
N THR A 334 0.77 -13.11 -27.70
CA THR A 334 2.24 -13.17 -27.66
C THR A 334 2.92 -12.12 -28.56
N GLU A 335 2.15 -11.23 -29.22
CA GLU A 335 2.65 -10.36 -30.29
C GLU A 335 2.89 -8.89 -29.92
N GLU A 336 2.60 -8.44 -28.70
CA GLU A 336 3.11 -7.13 -28.25
C GLU A 336 4.32 -7.34 -27.34
N PRO A 337 5.55 -6.98 -27.77
CA PRO A 337 6.68 -6.85 -26.87
C PRO A 337 6.41 -5.64 -25.98
N SER A 338 5.61 -5.85 -24.94
CA SER A 338 5.35 -4.84 -23.95
C SER A 338 6.68 -4.47 -23.30
N MET A 339 6.91 -3.17 -23.29
CA MET A 339 8.15 -2.49 -22.99
C MET A 339 8.79 -3.03 -21.70
N VAL A 340 10.02 -3.53 -21.83
CA VAL A 340 11.02 -3.68 -20.77
C VAL A 340 10.42 -4.06 -19.41
N ILE A 341 9.88 -5.28 -19.30
CA ILE A 341 10.08 -6.01 -18.05
C ILE A 341 11.59 -6.15 -17.97
N ASP A 342 12.21 -5.40 -17.06
CA ASP A 342 13.64 -5.46 -16.81
C ASP A 342 14.03 -6.93 -16.69
N GLU A 343 14.74 -7.45 -17.69
CA GLU A 343 15.16 -8.85 -17.79
C GLU A 343 15.97 -9.24 -16.53
N ALA A 344 16.59 -8.24 -15.89
CA ALA A 344 17.24 -8.33 -14.60
C ALA A 344 16.29 -8.64 -13.43
N LEU A 345 15.02 -8.25 -13.47
CA LEU A 345 14.03 -8.49 -12.41
C LEU A 345 13.46 -9.91 -12.51
N LEU A 346 13.26 -10.42 -13.74
CA LEU A 346 12.97 -11.83 -14.02
C LEU A 346 14.12 -12.75 -13.59
N LEU A 347 15.37 -12.34 -13.85
CA LEU A 347 16.59 -13.06 -13.45
C LEU A 347 16.86 -13.00 -11.93
N ARG A 348 16.35 -12.00 -11.20
CA ARG A 348 16.58 -11.85 -9.75
C ARG A 348 15.74 -12.76 -8.86
N PHE A 349 14.63 -13.30 -9.38
CA PHE A 349 13.76 -14.22 -8.61
C PHE A 349 13.86 -15.68 -9.06
N LEU A 350 14.36 -15.96 -10.27
CA LEU A 350 14.60 -17.32 -10.75
C LEU A 350 15.84 -17.37 -11.66
N PRO A 351 17.07 -17.54 -11.14
CA PRO A 351 18.28 -17.62 -11.96
C PRO A 351 18.36 -18.88 -12.84
N GLN A 352 17.40 -19.82 -12.74
CA GLN A 352 17.54 -21.17 -13.30
C GLN A 352 16.36 -21.73 -14.12
N LEU A 353 15.27 -20.98 -14.35
CA LEU A 353 14.06 -21.57 -14.96
C LEU A 353 13.68 -21.01 -16.34
N SER A 354 14.56 -20.27 -17.01
CA SER A 354 14.29 -19.77 -18.37
C SER A 354 14.26 -20.85 -19.46
N THR A 355 14.30 -22.16 -19.12
CA THR A 355 14.22 -23.26 -20.11
C THR A 355 13.58 -24.59 -19.66
N SER A 356 12.97 -24.77 -18.46
CA SER A 356 12.68 -26.13 -17.96
C SER A 356 11.27 -26.36 -17.37
N VAL A 357 10.73 -27.54 -17.71
CA VAL A 357 9.49 -28.19 -17.25
C VAL A 357 9.13 -27.89 -15.79
N TRP A 358 7.87 -27.50 -15.53
CA TRP A 358 7.36 -27.33 -14.16
C TRP A 358 7.38 -28.65 -13.38
N SER A 359 8.17 -28.70 -12.30
CA SER A 359 8.21 -29.81 -11.34
C SER A 359 7.25 -29.56 -10.16
N PRO A 360 6.79 -30.61 -9.44
CA PRO A 360 6.03 -30.47 -8.19
C PRO A 360 6.64 -29.47 -7.19
N GLN A 361 7.97 -29.49 -7.04
CA GLN A 361 8.69 -28.60 -6.12
C GLN A 361 8.67 -27.14 -6.61
N SER A 362 8.85 -26.91 -7.91
CA SER A 362 8.77 -25.55 -8.49
C SER A 362 7.36 -24.96 -8.41
N ILE A 363 6.33 -25.81 -8.57
CA ILE A 363 4.92 -25.41 -8.40
C ILE A 363 4.68 -24.99 -6.97
N GLU A 364 5.05 -25.83 -6.00
CA GLU A 364 4.87 -25.52 -4.58
C GLU A 364 5.63 -24.24 -4.18
N TYR A 365 6.87 -24.07 -4.63
CA TYR A 365 7.63 -22.84 -4.41
C TYR A 365 6.91 -21.61 -5.00
N SER A 366 6.42 -21.70 -6.23
CA SER A 366 5.68 -20.60 -6.87
C SER A 366 4.39 -20.25 -6.11
N LEU A 367 3.68 -21.24 -5.57
CA LEU A 367 2.46 -21.02 -4.77
C LEU A 367 2.80 -20.33 -3.44
N GLN A 368 3.86 -20.76 -2.76
CA GLN A 368 4.31 -20.12 -1.53
C GLN A 368 4.72 -18.66 -1.76
N GLN A 369 5.52 -18.38 -2.80
CA GLN A 369 5.95 -17.02 -3.13
C GLN A 369 4.77 -16.11 -3.47
N PHE A 370 3.74 -16.62 -4.16
CA PHE A 370 2.54 -15.85 -4.48
C PHE A 370 1.72 -15.49 -3.23
N CYS A 371 1.64 -16.38 -2.25
CA CYS A 371 0.90 -16.16 -1.01
C CYS A 371 1.68 -15.32 0.03
N LEU A 372 3.00 -15.23 -0.10
CA LEU A 372 3.89 -14.64 0.90
C LEU A 372 3.62 -13.16 1.20
N PRO A 373 3.35 -12.27 0.22
CA PRO A 373 3.00 -10.87 0.50
C PRO A 373 1.77 -10.72 1.41
N TYR A 374 0.75 -11.55 1.19
CA TYR A 374 -0.45 -11.58 2.00
C TYR A 374 -0.16 -12.02 3.44
N LEU A 375 0.65 -13.07 3.62
CA LEU A 375 1.06 -13.54 4.96
C LEU A 375 1.89 -12.48 5.70
N ARG A 376 2.82 -11.80 5.00
CA ARG A 376 3.63 -10.73 5.59
C ARG A 376 2.75 -9.59 6.13
N LEU A 377 1.82 -9.08 5.32
CA LEU A 377 0.90 -8.02 5.74
C LEU A 377 -0.03 -8.47 6.86
N SER A 378 -0.52 -9.71 6.81
CA SER A 378 -1.37 -10.29 7.86
C SER A 378 -0.63 -10.39 9.20
N CYS A 379 0.61 -10.88 9.20
CA CYS A 379 1.44 -10.96 10.42
C CYS A 379 1.77 -9.57 10.98
N LEU A 380 2.09 -8.62 10.10
CA LEU A 380 2.36 -7.25 10.51
C LEU A 380 1.12 -6.61 11.15
N LEU A 381 -0.06 -6.82 10.57
CA LEU A 381 -1.32 -6.36 11.13
C LEU A 381 -1.62 -7.02 12.49
N GLN A 382 -1.40 -8.33 12.61
CA GLN A 382 -1.51 -9.06 13.89
C GLN A 382 -0.60 -8.46 14.97
N HIS A 383 0.65 -8.15 14.62
CA HIS A 383 1.60 -7.50 15.53
C HIS A 383 1.08 -6.16 16.05
N HIS A 384 0.49 -5.32 15.18
CA HIS A 384 -0.03 -4.01 15.60
C HIS A 384 -1.31 -4.11 16.43
N LEU A 385 -2.21 -5.03 16.11
CA LEU A 385 -3.48 -5.18 16.82
C LEU A 385 -3.30 -5.84 18.19
N TYR A 386 -2.41 -6.84 18.31
CA TYR A 386 -2.29 -7.69 19.50
C TYR A 386 -0.98 -7.55 20.27
N GLY A 387 0.04 -6.91 19.69
CA GLY A 387 1.36 -6.79 20.32
C GLY A 387 2.21 -8.07 20.31
N ASP A 388 1.82 -9.07 19.51
CA ASP A 388 2.60 -10.31 19.34
C ASP A 388 3.98 -10.01 18.76
N ASN A 389 5.04 -10.69 19.21
CA ASN A 389 6.38 -10.48 18.64
C ASN A 389 6.45 -11.02 17.20
N LEU A 390 7.01 -10.22 16.29
CA LEU A 390 7.41 -10.69 14.97
C LEU A 390 8.67 -11.54 15.13
N SER A 391 8.52 -12.86 15.11
CA SER A 391 9.65 -13.78 15.15
C SER A 391 10.42 -13.70 13.85
N GLY A 392 11.68 -13.25 13.90
CA GLY A 392 12.59 -13.37 12.77
C GLY A 392 12.79 -14.84 12.43
N CYS A 393 12.73 -15.18 11.14
CA CYS A 393 12.95 -16.51 10.61
C CYS A 393 13.91 -16.41 9.40
N PRO A 394 14.64 -17.48 9.05
CA PRO A 394 15.37 -17.53 7.79
C PRO A 394 14.44 -17.31 6.59
N GLU A 395 14.93 -16.72 5.50
CA GLU A 395 14.11 -16.48 4.29
C GLU A 395 13.51 -17.77 3.71
N GLU A 396 14.19 -18.90 3.87
CA GLU A 396 13.73 -20.22 3.43
C GLU A 396 12.52 -20.74 4.23
N GLU A 397 12.38 -20.30 5.48
CA GLU A 397 11.32 -20.73 6.41
C GLU A 397 10.25 -19.64 6.60
N GLU A 398 10.30 -18.54 5.83
CA GLU A 398 9.40 -17.40 6.02
C GLU A 398 7.93 -17.83 5.92
N PHE A 399 7.61 -18.63 4.90
CA PHE A 399 6.25 -19.06 4.67
C PHE A 399 5.69 -19.88 5.85
N SER A 400 6.43 -20.87 6.34
CA SER A 400 6.01 -21.73 7.46
C SER A 400 5.96 -20.96 8.78
N GLY A 401 6.92 -20.07 9.02
CA GLY A 401 6.94 -19.19 10.19
C GLY A 401 5.71 -18.28 10.24
N LEU A 402 5.42 -17.58 9.14
CA LEU A 402 4.27 -16.66 9.07
C LEU A 402 2.93 -17.42 9.14
N ALA A 403 2.80 -18.55 8.43
CA ALA A 403 1.59 -19.38 8.48
C ALA A 403 1.32 -19.93 9.89
N GLY A 404 2.38 -20.30 10.63
CA GLY A 404 2.29 -20.70 12.03
C GLY A 404 1.85 -19.55 12.95
N CYS A 405 2.45 -18.36 12.80
CA CYS A 405 2.08 -17.17 13.59
C CYS A 405 0.62 -16.75 13.42
N LEU A 406 0.06 -16.95 12.23
CA LEU A 406 -1.34 -16.62 11.88
C LEU A 406 -2.34 -17.73 12.26
N GLY A 407 -1.89 -18.84 12.84
CA GLY A 407 -2.77 -19.95 13.22
C GLY A 407 -3.41 -20.67 12.02
N LEU A 408 -2.77 -20.61 10.84
CA LEU A 408 -3.20 -21.36 9.65
C LEU A 408 -2.87 -22.85 9.75
N LEU A 409 -1.81 -23.17 10.50
CA LEU A 409 -1.37 -24.54 10.74
C LEU A 409 -1.98 -25.08 12.03
N ALA A 410 -2.45 -26.33 12.01
CA ALA A 410 -2.78 -27.05 13.23
C ALA A 410 -1.50 -27.24 14.08
N PRO A 411 -1.59 -27.23 15.42
CA PRO A 411 -0.43 -27.44 16.29
C PRO A 411 0.16 -28.85 16.10
N ALA A 412 1.17 -28.93 15.22
CA ALA A 412 2.10 -30.01 14.87
C ALA A 412 1.52 -31.41 14.50
N PRO A 413 2.10 -32.02 13.46
CA PRO A 413 3.02 -33.12 13.75
C PRO A 413 4.35 -33.06 12.95
N GLN A 414 5.46 -33.26 13.67
CA GLN A 414 6.80 -33.74 13.27
C GLN A 414 7.56 -33.03 12.10
N PRO A 415 8.89 -32.82 12.23
CA PRO A 415 9.70 -32.04 11.28
C PRO A 415 10.16 -32.81 10.01
N SER A 416 9.48 -33.88 9.60
CA SER A 416 10.02 -34.79 8.56
C SER A 416 9.41 -34.70 7.16
N ASN A 417 8.32 -33.93 6.97
CA ASN A 417 7.71 -33.75 5.64
C ASN A 417 7.81 -32.30 5.16
N PRO A 418 8.07 -32.07 3.86
CA PRO A 418 7.99 -30.72 3.29
C PRO A 418 6.58 -30.18 3.50
N MET A 419 6.49 -28.98 4.08
CA MET A 419 5.21 -28.34 4.36
C MET A 419 4.60 -27.85 3.04
N TYR A 420 3.42 -28.36 2.70
CA TYR A 420 2.67 -27.88 1.53
C TYR A 420 1.78 -26.69 1.92
N SER A 421 1.81 -25.66 1.10
CA SER A 421 1.00 -24.44 1.18
C SER A 421 -0.50 -24.72 1.21
N ALA A 422 -0.97 -25.78 0.55
CA ALA A 422 -2.36 -26.25 0.60
C ALA A 422 -2.80 -26.72 2.01
N SER A 423 -1.86 -27.07 2.90
CA SER A 423 -2.18 -27.52 4.27
C SER A 423 -2.82 -26.41 5.12
N CYS A 424 -2.55 -25.16 4.77
CA CYS A 424 -3.08 -23.95 5.40
C CYS A 424 -4.54 -23.66 5.03
N LEU A 425 -5.11 -24.36 4.04
CA LEU A 425 -6.49 -24.18 3.60
C LEU A 425 -7.48 -24.69 4.65
N ASP A 426 -8.55 -23.93 4.84
CA ASP A 426 -9.62 -24.23 5.77
C ASP A 426 -10.97 -23.86 5.14
N TRP A 427 -11.69 -24.83 4.59
CA TRP A 427 -12.91 -24.60 3.83
C TRP A 427 -14.16 -24.78 4.70
N THR A 428 -15.05 -23.79 4.72
CA THR A 428 -16.36 -23.88 5.41
C THR A 428 -17.45 -24.51 4.54
N VAL A 429 -17.26 -24.46 3.23
CA VAL A 429 -18.10 -25.05 2.18
C VAL A 429 -17.22 -25.84 1.23
N SER A 430 -17.78 -26.62 0.30
CA SER A 430 -16.94 -27.40 -0.63
C SER A 430 -16.04 -26.48 -1.45
N ALA A 431 -14.72 -26.75 -1.39
CA ALA A 431 -13.69 -25.99 -2.10
C ALA A 431 -13.99 -25.92 -3.60
N PHE A 432 -14.34 -27.07 -4.18
CA PHE A 432 -14.61 -27.19 -5.62
C PHE A 432 -15.80 -26.33 -6.06
N ASN A 433 -16.87 -26.25 -5.26
CA ASN A 433 -18.04 -25.44 -5.60
C ASN A 433 -17.71 -23.94 -5.58
N LEU A 434 -16.98 -23.50 -4.56
CA LEU A 434 -16.58 -22.11 -4.41
C LEU A 434 -15.60 -21.67 -5.50
N MET A 435 -14.59 -22.50 -5.80
CA MET A 435 -13.67 -22.25 -6.91
C MET A 435 -14.38 -22.24 -8.27
N THR A 436 -15.38 -23.12 -8.47
CA THR A 436 -16.23 -23.11 -9.68
C THR A 436 -16.94 -21.77 -9.83
N GLN A 437 -17.56 -21.27 -8.76
CA GLN A 437 -18.22 -19.96 -8.77
C GLN A 437 -17.22 -18.85 -9.12
N TRP A 438 -16.08 -18.76 -8.43
CA TRP A 438 -15.10 -17.71 -8.67
C TRP A 438 -14.50 -17.76 -10.09
N CYS A 439 -14.26 -18.96 -10.63
CA CYS A 439 -13.83 -19.12 -12.03
C CYS A 439 -14.94 -18.77 -13.02
N SER A 440 -16.21 -19.06 -12.69
CA SER A 440 -17.37 -18.72 -13.53
C SER A 440 -17.56 -17.20 -13.67
N GLU A 441 -17.27 -16.44 -12.61
CA GLU A 441 -17.32 -14.97 -12.65
C GLU A 441 -16.28 -14.39 -13.62
N VAL A 442 -15.07 -14.97 -13.67
CA VAL A 442 -14.00 -14.54 -14.59
C VAL A 442 -14.35 -14.92 -16.03
N THR A 443 -14.80 -16.15 -16.26
CA THR A 443 -15.19 -16.62 -17.59
C THR A 443 -16.38 -15.83 -18.15
N GLY A 444 -17.37 -15.51 -17.30
CA GLY A 444 -18.53 -14.69 -17.70
C GLY A 444 -18.20 -13.23 -18.09
N LEU A 445 -17.08 -12.68 -17.62
CA LEU A 445 -16.57 -11.37 -18.09
C LEU A 445 -15.71 -11.49 -19.35
N SER A 446 -15.05 -12.63 -19.56
CA SER A 446 -14.25 -12.85 -20.77
C SER A 446 -15.10 -12.88 -22.04
N ASP A 447 -16.37 -13.30 -21.94
CA ASP A 447 -17.31 -13.28 -23.06
C ASP A 447 -17.69 -11.85 -23.50
N THR A 448 -17.48 -10.84 -22.66
CA THR A 448 -17.75 -9.42 -22.96
C THR A 448 -16.50 -8.59 -23.23
N HIS A 449 -15.34 -8.91 -22.63
CA HIS A 449 -14.09 -8.13 -22.74
C HIS A 449 -12.83 -9.01 -22.86
N ALA A 450 -12.76 -9.80 -23.94
CA ALA A 450 -11.86 -10.95 -24.15
C ALA A 450 -10.34 -10.78 -24.01
N GLU A 451 -9.76 -9.57 -23.97
CA GLU A 451 -8.32 -9.46 -24.28
C GLU A 451 -7.32 -9.48 -23.11
N LYS A 452 -7.71 -9.37 -21.82
CA LYS A 452 -6.71 -9.18 -20.72
C LYS A 452 -7.07 -9.77 -19.34
N SER A 453 -8.00 -10.75 -19.26
CA SER A 453 -8.54 -11.24 -17.99
C SER A 453 -7.49 -11.85 -17.05
N MET A 454 -6.53 -12.64 -17.57
CA MET A 454 -5.50 -13.27 -16.74
C MET A 454 -4.36 -12.32 -16.35
N THR A 455 -4.13 -11.23 -17.09
CA THR A 455 -3.12 -10.21 -16.76
C THR A 455 -3.44 -9.49 -15.44
N LEU A 456 -4.73 -9.41 -15.07
CA LEU A 456 -5.15 -8.84 -13.77
C LEU A 456 -4.86 -9.77 -12.58
N LEU A 457 -4.74 -11.08 -12.80
CA LEU A 457 -4.39 -12.07 -11.77
C LEU A 457 -2.88 -12.16 -11.54
N VAL A 458 -2.09 -11.86 -12.58
CA VAL A 458 -0.64 -11.89 -12.54
C VAL A 458 -0.14 -10.48 -12.22
N GLN A 459 -0.33 -10.03 -10.99
CA GLN A 459 0.30 -8.80 -10.48
C GLN A 459 1.28 -9.14 -9.37
N ASP A 460 2.58 -9.07 -9.67
CA ASP A 460 3.63 -9.16 -8.66
C ASP A 460 3.69 -7.84 -7.86
N LEU A 461 3.19 -7.86 -6.63
CA LEU A 461 3.25 -6.72 -5.70
C LEU A 461 4.67 -6.58 -5.14
N GLN A 462 5.57 -5.96 -5.90
CA GLN A 462 6.85 -5.49 -5.38
C GLN A 462 6.78 -4.02 -4.99
N TRP A 463 6.95 -3.78 -3.70
CA TRP A 463 6.95 -2.44 -3.13
C TRP A 463 8.37 -1.93 -3.02
N ALA A 464 8.65 -0.82 -3.69
CA ALA A 464 9.92 -0.12 -3.53
C ALA A 464 9.77 1.02 -2.51
N SER A 465 10.82 1.26 -1.74
CA SER A 465 10.93 2.47 -0.93
C SER A 465 10.86 3.71 -1.81
N PRO A 466 10.18 4.77 -1.34
CA PRO A 466 10.24 6.06 -2.00
C PRO A 466 11.69 6.51 -2.17
N HIS A 467 12.09 6.78 -3.42
CA HIS A 467 13.42 7.27 -3.75
C HIS A 467 13.31 8.48 -4.67
N LEU A 468 14.32 9.33 -4.61
CA LEU A 468 14.48 10.46 -5.51
C LEU A 468 15.01 9.98 -6.87
N LEU A 469 14.81 10.80 -7.90
CA LEU A 469 15.27 10.55 -9.27
C LEU A 469 16.73 10.09 -9.28
N HIS A 470 17.03 8.99 -9.97
CA HIS A 470 18.43 8.58 -10.12
C HIS A 470 19.20 9.62 -10.94
N LEU A 471 20.23 10.21 -10.34
CA LEU A 471 21.03 11.26 -10.97
C LEU A 471 22.32 10.67 -11.57
N PRO A 472 22.78 11.15 -12.75
CA PRO A 472 24.08 10.77 -13.30
C PRO A 472 25.25 11.21 -12.40
N ASP A 473 26.35 10.45 -12.41
CA ASP A 473 27.53 10.77 -11.60
C ASP A 473 28.17 12.12 -11.99
N ASN A 474 28.18 12.46 -13.28
CA ASN A 474 28.78 13.70 -13.78
C ASN A 474 27.71 14.78 -14.00
N TYR A 475 27.86 15.93 -13.32
CA TYR A 475 26.92 17.04 -13.42
C TYR A 475 26.80 17.60 -14.85
N ASN A 476 27.88 17.54 -15.65
CA ASN A 476 27.87 18.04 -17.01
C ASN A 476 26.81 17.35 -17.89
N THR A 477 26.50 16.09 -17.62
CA THR A 477 25.43 15.35 -18.32
C THR A 477 24.07 16.03 -18.12
N ILE A 478 23.74 16.40 -16.88
CA ILE A 478 22.51 17.14 -16.57
C ILE A 478 22.55 18.53 -17.20
N PHE A 479 23.66 19.26 -17.01
CA PHE A 479 23.78 20.63 -17.48
C PHE A 479 23.62 20.74 -19.01
N GLN A 480 24.32 19.90 -19.77
CA GLN A 480 24.25 19.90 -21.24
C GLN A 480 22.85 19.54 -21.74
N TYR A 481 22.15 18.62 -21.08
CA TYR A 481 20.82 18.19 -21.49
C TYR A 481 19.74 19.25 -21.19
N TYR A 482 19.81 19.92 -20.03
CA TYR A 482 18.73 20.80 -19.56
C TYR A 482 18.97 22.31 -19.80
N HIS A 483 20.22 22.80 -19.84
CA HIS A 483 20.51 24.25 -19.85
C HIS A 483 19.90 25.01 -21.03
N LYS A 484 19.72 24.36 -22.19
CA LYS A 484 19.08 24.95 -23.39
C LYS A 484 17.72 24.33 -23.72
N LYS A 485 17.19 23.48 -22.85
CA LYS A 485 15.90 22.81 -23.09
C LYS A 485 14.77 23.82 -22.95
N ALA A 486 13.89 23.86 -23.94
CA ALA A 486 12.69 24.70 -23.88
C ALA A 486 11.69 24.11 -22.88
N CYS A 487 11.03 24.99 -22.11
CA CYS A 487 9.94 24.62 -21.22
C CYS A 487 8.79 23.98 -22.01
N THR A 488 8.19 22.91 -21.48
CA THR A 488 7.07 22.21 -22.11
C THR A 488 5.81 23.09 -22.18
N ALA A 489 5.58 23.94 -21.18
CA ALA A 489 4.43 24.84 -21.10
C ALA A 489 4.58 26.11 -21.96
N CYS A 490 5.62 26.92 -21.72
CA CYS A 490 5.77 28.21 -22.42
C CYS A 490 6.62 28.16 -23.69
N LYS A 491 7.22 27.02 -24.02
CA LYS A 491 8.11 26.80 -25.18
C LYS A 491 9.37 27.71 -25.25
N LYS A 492 9.66 28.47 -24.20
CA LYS A 492 10.86 29.30 -24.07
C LYS A 492 11.90 28.60 -23.20
N VAL A 493 13.18 28.91 -23.40
CA VAL A 493 14.25 28.46 -22.51
C VAL A 493 14.14 29.23 -21.18
N PRO A 494 13.94 28.53 -20.04
CA PRO A 494 13.83 29.19 -18.74
C PRO A 494 15.13 29.90 -18.36
N LYS A 495 15.04 31.06 -17.71
CA LYS A 495 16.21 31.71 -17.08
C LYS A 495 16.73 30.91 -15.89
N ASP A 496 15.80 30.41 -15.09
CA ASP A 496 16.05 29.59 -13.90
C ASP A 496 15.39 28.21 -14.09
N PRO A 497 16.02 27.32 -14.88
CA PRO A 497 15.57 25.96 -15.09
C PRO A 497 15.75 25.13 -13.80
N ALA A 498 14.69 24.44 -13.40
CA ALA A 498 14.67 23.58 -12.22
C ALA A 498 14.13 22.19 -12.56
N LEU A 499 14.74 21.15 -11.99
CA LEU A 499 14.33 19.76 -12.16
C LEU A 499 13.76 19.23 -10.83
N CYS A 500 12.52 18.76 -10.85
CA CYS A 500 11.91 18.12 -9.69
C CYS A 500 12.54 16.75 -9.46
N LEU A 501 13.19 16.56 -8.31
CA LEU A 501 13.84 15.29 -7.96
C LEU A 501 12.83 14.20 -7.56
N VAL A 502 11.56 14.55 -7.33
CA VAL A 502 10.53 13.57 -6.94
C VAL A 502 9.91 12.88 -8.16
N CYS A 503 9.73 13.59 -9.28
CA CYS A 503 9.04 13.05 -10.47
C CYS A 503 9.80 13.27 -11.80
N GLY A 504 10.95 13.95 -11.79
CA GLY A 504 11.72 14.25 -13.00
C GLY A 504 11.14 15.36 -13.89
N THR A 505 10.07 16.05 -13.47
CA THR A 505 9.50 17.14 -14.27
C THR A 505 10.42 18.37 -14.30
N PHE A 506 10.60 18.93 -15.49
CA PHE A 506 11.37 20.16 -15.73
C PHE A 506 10.46 21.39 -15.67
N VAL A 507 10.75 22.34 -14.77
CA VAL A 507 9.90 23.51 -14.46
C VAL A 507 10.68 24.82 -14.48
N CYS A 508 9.98 25.94 -14.69
CA CYS A 508 10.52 27.29 -14.54
C CYS A 508 10.43 27.75 -13.08
N LEU A 509 11.56 28.06 -12.44
CA LEU A 509 11.57 28.47 -11.03
C LEU A 509 10.94 29.85 -10.81
N LYS A 510 11.51 30.90 -11.43
CA LYS A 510 11.16 32.32 -11.23
C LYS A 510 10.53 32.98 -12.46
N GLY A 511 10.27 32.22 -13.51
CA GLY A 511 9.76 32.75 -14.77
C GLY A 511 8.32 33.26 -14.65
N LEU A 512 8.05 34.47 -15.15
CA LEU A 512 6.68 34.97 -15.32
C LEU A 512 5.87 34.18 -16.36
N CYS A 513 6.57 33.45 -17.25
CA CYS A 513 6.00 32.77 -18.41
C CYS A 513 5.09 31.58 -18.09
N CYS A 514 5.24 30.98 -16.92
CA CYS A 514 4.43 29.84 -16.46
C CYS A 514 3.69 30.16 -15.15
N LYS A 515 3.52 31.45 -14.84
CA LYS A 515 2.84 31.88 -13.63
C LYS A 515 1.33 31.75 -13.83
N GLN A 516 0.67 30.89 -13.05
CA GLN A 516 -0.77 30.68 -13.12
C GLN A 516 -1.43 31.28 -11.89
N GLN A 517 -2.42 32.17 -12.08
CA GLN A 517 -3.17 32.84 -11.00
C GLN A 517 -2.28 33.47 -9.92
N GLY A 518 -1.13 34.02 -10.31
CA GLY A 518 -0.20 34.64 -9.35
C GLY A 518 0.77 33.67 -8.67
N ILE A 519 0.73 32.37 -9.00
CA ILE A 519 1.59 31.32 -8.44
C ILE A 519 2.62 30.87 -9.47
N CYS A 520 3.91 30.85 -9.10
CA CYS A 520 4.99 30.34 -9.96
C CYS A 520 4.88 28.81 -10.17
N GLU A 521 5.32 28.34 -11.35
CA GLU A 521 5.20 26.94 -11.78
C GLU A 521 5.80 25.96 -10.76
N CYS A 522 6.95 26.26 -10.17
CA CYS A 522 7.59 25.42 -9.15
C CYS A 522 6.75 25.24 -7.86
N VAL A 523 6.08 26.30 -7.38
CA VAL A 523 5.19 26.26 -6.21
C VAL A 523 3.91 25.52 -6.57
N TRP A 524 3.38 25.76 -7.76
CA TRP A 524 2.20 25.04 -8.25
C TRP A 524 2.51 23.54 -8.43
N HIS A 525 3.70 23.21 -8.95
CA HIS A 525 4.15 21.83 -9.12
C HIS A 525 4.39 21.14 -7.78
N SER A 526 4.99 21.82 -6.79
CA SER A 526 5.21 21.23 -5.46
C SER A 526 3.89 20.86 -4.78
N GLN A 527 2.85 21.69 -4.96
CA GLN A 527 1.49 21.37 -4.54
C GLN A 527 1.04 20.05 -5.17
N HIS A 528 1.05 19.93 -6.51
CA HIS A 528 0.48 18.77 -7.20
C HIS A 528 1.28 17.47 -7.09
N CYS A 529 2.62 17.54 -7.11
CA CYS A 529 3.53 16.38 -7.13
C CYS A 529 3.85 15.85 -5.72
N GLY A 530 4.07 16.75 -4.77
CA GLY A 530 4.59 16.40 -3.45
C GLY A 530 3.74 16.88 -2.27
N ALA A 531 2.45 17.17 -2.50
CA ALA A 531 1.53 17.69 -1.49
C ALA A 531 2.11 18.92 -0.77
N ALA A 532 2.54 19.90 -1.57
CA ALA A 532 3.22 21.14 -1.15
C ALA A 532 4.64 20.97 -0.62
N THR A 533 5.25 19.77 -0.73
CA THR A 533 6.69 19.56 -0.54
C THR A 533 7.37 19.30 -1.88
N GLY A 534 8.29 20.17 -2.30
CA GLY A 534 9.01 20.03 -3.56
C GLY A 534 10.52 20.10 -3.35
N ILE A 535 11.26 19.22 -4.03
CA ILE A 535 12.72 19.19 -4.00
C ILE A 535 13.19 19.42 -5.44
N PHE A 536 13.84 20.56 -5.67
CA PHE A 536 14.23 20.95 -7.01
C PHE A 536 15.73 21.19 -7.11
N LEU A 537 16.36 20.58 -8.12
CA LEU A 537 17.74 20.87 -8.51
C LEU A 537 17.74 22.04 -9.49
N LEU A 538 18.42 23.14 -9.14
CA LEU A 538 18.62 24.29 -10.02
C LEU A 538 19.76 24.00 -10.98
N ILE A 539 19.45 23.93 -12.28
CA ILE A 539 20.40 23.48 -13.30
C ILE A 539 21.52 24.51 -13.55
N ASN A 540 21.24 25.80 -13.37
CA ASN A 540 22.26 26.84 -13.58
C ASN A 540 23.11 27.11 -12.34
N ALA A 541 22.75 26.53 -11.18
CA ALA A 541 23.44 26.80 -9.93
C ALA A 541 23.99 25.58 -9.21
N SER A 542 23.62 24.37 -9.63
CA SER A 542 23.91 23.12 -8.92
C SER A 542 23.41 23.09 -7.47
N VAL A 543 22.46 23.95 -7.11
CA VAL A 543 21.91 24.04 -5.75
C VAL A 543 20.52 23.42 -5.72
N ILE A 544 20.20 22.74 -4.62
CA ILE A 544 18.87 22.24 -4.33
C ILE A 544 18.09 23.26 -3.53
N ILE A 545 16.87 23.52 -3.97
CA ILE A 545 15.87 24.30 -3.26
C ILE A 545 14.75 23.37 -2.79
N ILE A 546 14.36 23.53 -1.53
CA ILE A 546 13.25 22.81 -0.92
C ILE A 546 12.11 23.79 -0.73
N ILE A 547 10.94 23.47 -1.27
CA ILE A 547 9.69 24.19 -1.05
C ILE A 547 8.84 23.36 -0.10
N ARG A 548 8.29 23.97 0.95
CA ARG A 548 7.35 23.35 1.87
C ARG A 548 6.25 24.33 2.25
N GLY A 549 5.01 24.03 1.84
CA GLY A 549 3.86 24.90 2.11
C GLY A 549 4.04 26.28 1.47
N HIS A 550 4.14 27.33 2.30
CA HIS A 550 4.39 28.72 1.88
C HIS A 550 5.85 29.18 2.07
N ARG A 551 6.74 28.24 2.40
CA ARG A 551 8.13 28.50 2.78
C ARG A 551 9.09 27.78 1.83
N PHE A 552 10.31 28.30 1.71
CA PHE A 552 11.39 27.64 1.00
C PHE A 552 12.71 27.76 1.76
N CYS A 553 13.64 26.85 1.50
CA CYS A 553 15.03 26.97 1.93
C CYS A 553 16.00 26.45 0.86
N LEU A 554 17.23 26.95 0.88
CA LEU A 554 18.32 26.39 0.09
C LEU A 554 19.00 25.29 0.91
N TRP A 555 19.02 24.08 0.37
CA TRP A 555 19.60 22.92 1.06
C TRP A 555 21.13 22.84 0.87
N GLY A 556 21.62 23.20 -0.32
CA GLY A 556 23.03 23.06 -0.72
C GLY A 556 23.16 22.28 -2.02
N SER A 557 24.36 21.78 -2.33
CA SER A 557 24.59 20.95 -3.52
C SER A 557 24.82 19.48 -3.17
N VAL A 558 24.31 18.58 -3.99
CA VAL A 558 24.65 17.14 -3.98
C VAL A 558 25.81 16.82 -4.92
N TYR A 559 26.27 17.80 -5.71
CA TYR A 559 27.41 17.68 -6.62
C TYR A 559 28.60 18.45 -6.08
N LEU A 560 29.72 17.77 -5.91
CA LEU A 560 30.93 18.34 -5.33
C LEU A 560 32.10 18.22 -6.31
N ASP A 561 33.06 19.13 -6.21
CA ASP A 561 34.31 19.00 -6.95
C ASP A 561 35.20 17.87 -6.37
N ALA A 562 36.35 17.62 -7.00
CA ALA A 562 37.31 16.61 -6.55
C ALA A 562 37.86 16.82 -5.12
N HIS A 563 37.66 18.01 -4.54
CA HIS A 563 38.06 18.34 -3.17
C HIS A 563 36.89 18.31 -2.18
N GLY A 564 35.68 17.93 -2.63
CA GLY A 564 34.50 17.90 -1.79
C GLY A 564 33.82 19.26 -1.59
N GLU A 565 34.14 20.26 -2.41
CA GLU A 565 33.58 21.60 -2.30
C GLU A 565 32.37 21.81 -3.22
N GLU A 566 31.43 22.65 -2.77
CA GLU A 566 30.31 23.11 -3.60
C GLU A 566 30.78 24.19 -4.60
N ASP A 567 30.24 24.20 -5.82
CA ASP A 567 30.39 25.30 -6.77
C ASP A 567 29.03 25.95 -7.05
N ARG A 568 28.60 26.81 -6.12
CA ARG A 568 27.31 27.51 -6.21
C ARG A 568 27.32 28.48 -7.37
N ASP A 569 26.21 28.53 -8.11
CA ASP A 569 26.06 29.33 -9.33
C ASP A 569 27.07 28.96 -10.44
N LEU A 570 27.76 27.82 -10.32
CA LEU A 570 28.78 27.34 -11.26
C LEU A 570 29.88 28.39 -11.56
N ARG A 571 30.24 29.24 -10.59
CA ARG A 571 31.16 30.36 -10.80
C ARG A 571 32.60 29.91 -11.02
N ARG A 572 33.01 28.79 -10.43
CA ARG A 572 34.38 28.27 -10.55
C ARG A 572 34.56 27.44 -11.83
N GLY A 573 33.47 26.89 -12.37
CA GLY A 573 33.49 26.08 -13.60
C GLY A 573 34.24 24.76 -13.44
N LYS A 574 34.38 24.26 -12.21
CA LYS A 574 35.06 22.98 -11.93
C LYS A 574 34.15 21.80 -12.27
N PRO A 575 34.70 20.65 -12.69
CA PRO A 575 33.90 19.44 -12.85
C PRO A 575 33.32 19.02 -11.48
N LEU A 576 32.02 18.72 -11.47
CA LEU A 576 31.31 18.30 -10.26
C LEU A 576 30.77 16.87 -10.42
N PHE A 577 30.85 16.11 -9.32
CA PHE A 577 30.46 14.71 -9.24
C PHE A 577 29.44 14.48 -8.15
N LEU A 578 28.51 13.54 -8.38
CA LEU A 578 27.45 13.20 -7.43
C LEU A 578 28.05 12.61 -6.15
N CYS A 579 27.77 13.25 -5.03
CA CYS A 579 28.08 12.69 -3.72
C CYS A 579 26.91 11.81 -3.26
N VAL A 580 27.07 10.49 -3.42
CA VAL A 580 26.05 9.49 -3.05
C VAL A 580 25.63 9.59 -1.59
N GLU A 581 26.57 9.90 -0.69
CA GLU A 581 26.28 10.09 0.75
C GLU A 581 25.36 11.28 1.00
N ARG A 582 25.64 12.45 0.39
CA ARG A 582 24.77 13.63 0.49
C ARG A 582 23.40 13.37 -0.13
N TYR A 583 23.35 12.63 -1.23
CA TYR A 583 22.09 12.27 -1.88
C TYR A 583 21.22 11.37 -0.99
N LYS A 584 21.82 10.37 -0.35
CA LYS A 584 21.15 9.53 0.66
C LYS A 584 20.63 10.34 1.84
N VAL A 585 21.39 11.31 2.34
CA VAL A 585 20.93 12.21 3.41
C VAL A 585 19.72 13.05 2.97
N LEU A 586 19.75 13.62 1.76
CA LEU A 586 18.62 14.37 1.21
C LEU A 586 17.36 13.50 1.10
N GLU A 587 17.50 12.29 0.59
CA GLU A 587 16.40 11.32 0.45
C GLU A 587 15.85 10.90 1.82
N GLN A 588 16.72 10.60 2.80
CA GLN A 588 16.30 10.31 4.17
C GLN A 588 15.54 11.48 4.81
N GLN A 589 15.98 12.72 4.60
CA GLN A 589 15.28 13.90 5.12
C GLN A 589 13.89 14.07 4.50
N TRP A 590 13.76 13.74 3.22
CA TRP A 590 12.49 13.74 2.52
C TRP A 590 11.54 12.67 3.06
N VAL A 591 11.98 11.40 3.10
CA VAL A 591 11.17 10.26 3.56
C VAL A 591 10.76 10.41 5.03
N SER A 592 11.62 10.98 5.87
CA SER A 592 11.34 11.20 7.30
C SER A 592 10.65 12.53 7.62
N HIS A 593 10.34 13.35 6.61
CA HIS A 593 9.74 14.68 6.75
C HIS A 593 10.52 15.65 7.68
N THR A 594 11.84 15.49 7.81
CA THR A 594 12.69 16.18 8.81
C THR A 594 13.32 17.49 8.32
N PHE A 595 12.96 17.99 7.13
CA PHE A 595 13.53 19.22 6.59
C PHE A 595 13.41 20.43 7.54
N ASP A 596 12.28 20.62 8.23
CA ASP A 596 12.08 21.73 9.18
C ASP A 596 12.95 21.61 10.43
N HIS A 597 13.28 20.38 10.84
CA HIS A 597 14.11 20.13 12.02
C HIS A 597 15.60 20.41 11.72
N ILE A 598 16.04 20.08 10.51
CA ILE A 598 17.46 20.16 10.13
C ILE A 598 17.80 21.52 9.51
N ASN A 599 16.93 22.04 8.63
CA ASN A 599 17.15 23.33 7.99
C ASN A 599 16.54 24.44 8.83
N LYS A 600 17.38 25.39 9.27
CA LYS A 600 16.95 26.51 10.13
C LYS A 600 16.63 27.79 9.37
N ARG A 601 16.99 27.88 8.08
CA ARG A 601 16.87 29.10 7.27
C ARG A 601 15.72 28.99 6.27
N TRP A 602 14.50 29.12 6.77
CA TRP A 602 13.30 29.17 5.92
C TRP A 602 12.92 30.61 5.61
N GLY A 603 12.67 30.91 4.34
CA GLY A 603 12.11 32.18 3.89
C GLY A 603 10.68 31.99 3.37
N PRO A 604 9.79 32.99 3.51
CA PRO A 604 8.50 32.98 2.83
C PRO A 604 8.70 33.16 1.33
N HIS A 605 7.98 32.40 0.50
CA HIS A 605 8.03 32.58 -0.95
C HIS A 605 6.84 33.36 -1.51
N TYR A 606 5.82 33.77 -0.75
CA TYR A 606 4.67 34.60 -1.23
C TYR A 606 4.15 34.27 -2.64
N ASN A 607 4.06 32.98 -3.00
CA ASN A 607 3.73 32.49 -4.35
C ASN A 607 4.67 32.93 -5.51
N GLY A 608 5.80 33.58 -5.22
CA GLY A 608 6.91 33.88 -6.12
C GLY A 608 8.29 33.75 -5.44
N LEU A 609 9.14 32.85 -5.97
CA LEU A 609 10.46 32.52 -5.41
C LEU A 609 11.56 33.56 -5.63
#